data_AF-A0A1V3WGH2-F1
#
_entry.id   AF-A0A1V3WGH2-F1
#
_cell.length_a   1.000
_cell.length_b   1.000
_cell.length_c   1.000
_cell.angle_alpha   90.00
_cell.angle_beta   90.00
_cell.angle_gamma   90.00
#
_symmetry.space_group_name_H-M   'P 1'
#
loop_
_entity.id
_entity.type
_entity.pdbx_description
1 polymer ?
#
loop_
_entity_poly.entity_id
_entity_poly.type
_entity_poly.pdbx_seq_one_letter_code
_entity_poly.pdbx_strand_id
1 'polypeptide(L)'
;MLSAESARLMRTDRLTDEHKRHNFLGAPFWVGRGFGLNLSVVTDPAKSAPLFGPGGTGTFSWPGAYGTWWQADPSADLILLYLIQHCPDLSVDAASAVAGNPALAKLRTAQPRFVRHTYRALGL
;
A
#
# COMPACT_ATOMS: atom_id res chain seq x y z
N MET A 1 3.08 -18.87 14.83
CA MET A 1 2.16 -18.32 13.80
C MET A 1 0.76 -18.19 14.40
N LEU A 2 -0.10 -17.32 13.87
CA LEU A 2 -1.43 -17.01 14.39
C LEU A 2 -2.48 -18.04 13.95
N SER A 3 -3.63 -18.09 14.64
CA SER A 3 -4.80 -18.82 14.14
C SER A 3 -5.39 -18.14 12.89
N ALA A 4 -6.12 -18.90 12.07
CA ALA A 4 -6.81 -18.35 10.91
C ALA A 4 -7.79 -17.23 11.29
N GLU A 5 -8.47 -17.37 12.44
CA GLU A 5 -9.37 -16.35 12.95
C GLU A 5 -8.63 -15.08 13.39
N SER A 6 -7.50 -15.24 14.09
CA SER A 6 -6.65 -14.10 14.45
C SER A 6 -6.13 -13.37 13.20
N ALA A 7 -5.71 -14.10 12.18
CA ALA A 7 -5.30 -13.51 10.91
C ALA A 7 -6.47 -12.80 10.21
N ARG A 8 -7.68 -13.37 10.22
CA ARG A 8 -8.88 -12.70 9.69
C ARG A 8 -9.15 -11.40 10.43
N LEU A 9 -9.13 -11.39 11.76
CA LEU A 9 -9.34 -10.20 12.58
C LEU A 9 -8.32 -9.09 12.30
N MET A 10 -7.06 -9.44 12.02
CA MET A 10 -6.05 -8.46 11.63
C MET A 10 -6.34 -7.79 10.29
N ARG A 11 -6.96 -8.52 9.36
CA ARG A 11 -7.28 -8.07 8.00
C ARG A 11 -8.71 -7.52 7.85
N THR A 12 -9.44 -7.35 8.95
CA THR A 12 -10.79 -6.77 8.93
C THR A 12 -10.69 -5.28 9.21
N ASP A 13 -11.28 -4.46 8.34
CA ASP A 13 -11.36 -3.02 8.52
C ASP A 13 -12.04 -2.65 9.85
N ARG A 14 -11.38 -1.80 10.63
CA ARG A 14 -11.85 -1.27 11.92
C ARG A 14 -12.16 0.22 11.86
N LEU A 15 -12.00 0.85 10.69
CA LEU A 15 -12.30 2.26 10.52
C LEU A 15 -13.79 2.46 10.23
N THR A 16 -14.40 3.39 10.96
CA THR A 16 -15.73 3.91 10.63
C THR A 16 -15.64 4.88 9.46
N ASP A 17 -16.76 5.20 8.84
CA ASP A 17 -16.81 6.21 7.78
C ASP A 17 -16.33 7.57 8.29
N GLU A 18 -16.54 7.88 9.57
CA GLU A 18 -16.01 9.06 10.22
C GLU A 18 -14.48 9.11 10.22
N HIS A 19 -13.81 8.03 10.63
CA HIS A 19 -12.35 7.96 10.59
C HIS A 19 -11.82 8.14 9.16
N LYS A 20 -12.51 7.58 8.16
CA LYS A 20 -12.11 7.64 6.75
C LYS A 20 -12.26 9.02 6.12
N ARG A 21 -12.98 9.97 6.75
CA ARG A 21 -13.04 11.37 6.30
C ARG A 21 -11.71 12.11 6.45
N HIS A 22 -10.81 11.61 7.29
CA HIS A 22 -9.51 12.23 7.53
C HIS A 22 -8.43 11.62 6.64
N ASN A 23 -7.67 12.48 5.97
CA ASN A 23 -6.50 12.05 5.19
C ASN A 23 -5.45 11.42 6.10
N PHE A 24 -4.69 10.46 5.55
CA PHE A 24 -3.52 9.89 6.20
C PHE A 24 -2.27 10.48 5.58
N LEU A 25 -1.44 11.16 6.38
CA LEU A 25 -0.22 11.85 5.93
C LEU A 25 -0.45 12.76 4.70
N GLY A 26 -1.58 13.47 4.69
CA GLY A 26 -1.95 14.39 3.60
C GLY A 26 -2.51 13.72 2.33
N ALA A 27 -2.60 12.39 2.28
CA ALA A 27 -3.15 11.65 1.14
C ALA A 27 -4.54 11.07 1.44
N PRO A 28 -5.42 10.92 0.42
CA PRO A 28 -6.72 10.27 0.54
C PRO A 28 -6.58 8.74 0.63
N PHE A 29 -5.86 8.26 1.63
CA PHE A 29 -5.39 6.87 1.75
C PHE A 29 -6.52 5.85 1.93
N TRP A 30 -7.68 6.28 2.44
CA TRP A 30 -8.82 5.42 2.77
C TRP A 30 -9.82 5.23 1.62
N VAL A 31 -9.56 5.81 0.45
CA VAL A 31 -10.43 5.61 -0.73
C VAL A 31 -10.34 4.15 -1.20
N GLY A 32 -11.44 3.42 -1.06
CA GLY A 32 -11.52 1.98 -1.35
C GLY A 32 -10.71 1.11 -0.40
N ARG A 33 -10.31 1.65 0.75
CA ARG A 33 -9.45 1.00 1.73
C ARG A 33 -9.95 1.21 3.15
N GLY A 34 -9.44 0.37 4.04
CA GLY A 34 -9.64 0.43 5.47
C GLY A 34 -8.34 0.14 6.22
N PHE A 35 -8.44 0.10 7.54
CA PHE A 35 -7.32 -0.25 8.41
C PHE A 35 -7.76 -1.28 9.44
N GLY A 36 -7.10 -2.44 9.41
CA GLY A 36 -7.26 -3.49 10.38
C GLY A 36 -6.27 -3.34 11.53
N LEU A 37 -5.83 -4.46 12.09
CA LEU A 37 -4.82 -4.45 13.14
C LEU A 37 -3.43 -4.41 12.48
N ASN A 38 -2.81 -3.22 12.47
CA ASN A 38 -1.50 -2.92 11.86
C ASN A 38 -1.47 -2.85 10.32
N LEU A 39 -2.57 -3.19 9.65
CA LEU A 39 -2.58 -3.42 8.20
C LEU A 39 -3.60 -2.53 7.51
N SER A 40 -3.20 -1.92 6.40
CA SER A 40 -4.17 -1.41 5.44
C SER A 40 -4.84 -2.56 4.69
N VAL A 41 -6.12 -2.43 4.36
CA VAL A 41 -6.92 -3.48 3.71
C VAL A 41 -7.71 -2.88 2.56
N VAL A 42 -7.72 -3.52 1.40
CA VAL A 42 -8.57 -3.15 0.26
C VAL A 42 -10.01 -3.60 0.55
N THR A 43 -10.94 -2.64 0.58
CA THR A 43 -12.38 -2.87 0.80
C THR A 43 -13.20 -2.71 -0.48
N ASP A 44 -12.72 -1.88 -1.43
CA ASP A 44 -13.31 -1.69 -2.75
C ASP A 44 -12.17 -1.55 -3.78
N PRO A 45 -11.83 -2.62 -4.52
CA PRO A 45 -10.76 -2.62 -5.50
C PRO A 45 -10.93 -1.58 -6.61
N ALA A 46 -12.17 -1.31 -7.05
CA ALA A 46 -12.43 -0.35 -8.12
C ALA A 46 -12.09 1.08 -7.70
N LYS A 47 -12.31 1.42 -6.43
CA LYS A 47 -11.90 2.71 -5.85
C LYS A 47 -10.42 2.76 -5.46
N SER A 48 -9.84 1.65 -4.98
CA SER A 48 -8.45 1.59 -4.54
C SER A 48 -7.45 1.57 -5.71
N ALA A 49 -7.73 0.80 -6.77
CA ALA A 49 -6.76 0.54 -7.83
C ALA A 49 -6.21 1.78 -8.56
N PRO A 50 -7.01 2.83 -8.84
CA PRO A 50 -6.51 4.05 -9.47
C PRO A 50 -5.43 4.78 -8.66
N LEU A 51 -5.45 4.66 -7.33
CA LEU A 51 -4.52 5.35 -6.43
C LEU A 51 -3.35 4.47 -5.98
N PHE A 52 -3.59 3.18 -5.76
CA PHE A 52 -2.63 2.30 -5.07
C PHE A 52 -2.13 1.12 -5.93
N GLY A 53 -2.67 0.95 -7.14
CA GLY A 53 -2.37 -0.19 -8.00
C GLY A 53 -3.25 -1.41 -7.72
N PRO A 54 -3.00 -2.53 -8.44
CA PRO A 54 -3.88 -3.70 -8.39
C PRO A 54 -3.81 -4.43 -7.06
N GLY A 55 -4.94 -5.03 -6.69
CA GLY A 55 -5.13 -5.83 -5.48
C GLY A 55 -6.62 -6.07 -5.26
N GLY A 56 -7.04 -7.32 -5.14
CA GLY A 56 -8.44 -7.66 -4.94
C GLY A 56 -8.93 -7.39 -3.52
N THR A 57 -10.22 -7.62 -3.29
CA THR A 57 -10.85 -7.40 -1.98
C THR A 57 -10.16 -8.21 -0.90
N GLY A 58 -9.81 -7.56 0.21
CA GLY A 58 -9.09 -8.18 1.31
C GLY A 58 -7.57 -8.24 1.13
N THR A 59 -7.02 -7.71 0.02
CA THR A 59 -5.58 -7.44 -0.10
C THR A 59 -5.12 -6.55 1.04
N PHE A 60 -4.02 -6.90 1.69
CA PHE A 60 -3.52 -6.17 2.85
C PHE A 60 -2.01 -5.90 2.78
N SER A 61 -1.59 -4.79 3.39
CA SER A 61 -0.24 -4.23 3.20
C SER A 61 0.07 -3.17 4.25
N TRP A 62 1.36 -2.83 4.41
CA TRP A 62 1.79 -1.58 5.03
C TRP A 62 3.10 -1.07 4.39
N PRO A 63 3.25 0.24 4.12
CA PRO A 63 4.49 0.78 3.58
C PRO A 63 5.58 0.88 4.65
N GLY A 64 6.83 0.66 4.27
CA GLY A 64 8.00 0.91 5.10
C GLY A 64 8.62 2.28 4.81
N ALA A 65 9.06 2.98 5.85
CA ALA A 65 9.63 4.33 5.72
C ALA A 65 10.83 4.36 4.75
N TYR A 66 11.66 3.33 4.73
CA TYR A 66 12.87 3.21 3.89
C TYR A 66 12.57 2.74 2.46
N GLY A 67 11.32 2.91 1.99
CA GLY A 67 10.87 2.54 0.66
C GLY A 67 10.60 1.05 0.45
N THR A 68 10.75 0.22 1.49
CA THR A 68 10.29 -1.17 1.48
C THR A 68 8.77 -1.22 1.45
N TRP A 69 8.22 -2.27 0.85
CA TRP A 69 6.78 -2.45 0.70
C TRP A 69 6.45 -3.93 0.50
N TRP A 70 5.24 -4.33 0.88
CA TRP A 70 4.73 -5.66 0.59
C TRP A 70 3.21 -5.62 0.45
N GLN A 71 2.62 -6.58 -0.25
CA GLN A 71 1.19 -6.87 -0.12
C GLN A 71 0.94 -8.37 -0.21
N ALA A 72 -0.10 -8.82 0.49
CA ALA A 72 -0.67 -10.14 0.30
C ALA A 72 -2.10 -9.98 -0.20
N ASP A 73 -2.42 -10.65 -1.31
CA ASP A 73 -3.71 -10.66 -1.98
C ASP A 73 -4.30 -12.08 -1.93
N PRO A 74 -5.16 -12.37 -0.93
CA PRO A 74 -5.80 -13.67 -0.82
C PRO A 74 -6.74 -14.00 -1.98
N SER A 75 -7.21 -13.00 -2.74
CA SER A 75 -8.10 -13.23 -3.89
C SER A 75 -7.35 -13.79 -5.11
N ALA A 76 -6.02 -13.62 -5.12
CA ALA A 76 -5.13 -14.05 -6.18
C ALA A 76 -4.07 -15.07 -5.72
N ASP A 77 -4.14 -15.55 -4.47
CA ASP A 77 -3.14 -16.40 -3.82
C ASP A 77 -1.69 -15.89 -4.02
N LEU A 78 -1.50 -14.59 -3.79
CA LEU A 78 -0.29 -13.88 -4.20
C LEU A 78 0.28 -13.05 -3.05
N ILE A 79 1.60 -13.13 -2.86
CA ILE A 79 2.36 -12.25 -1.96
C ILE A 79 3.48 -11.58 -2.75
N LEU A 80 3.51 -10.24 -2.73
CA LEU A 80 4.58 -9.43 -3.30
C LEU A 80 5.42 -8.84 -2.18
N LEU A 81 6.74 -8.96 -2.31
CA LEU A 81 7.72 -8.31 -1.45
C LEU A 81 8.59 -7.39 -2.32
N TYR A 82 8.69 -6.13 -1.92
CA TYR A 82 9.55 -5.13 -2.54
C TYR A 82 10.53 -4.61 -1.49
N LEU A 83 11.79 -5.05 -1.60
CA LEU A 83 12.84 -4.73 -0.65
C LEU A 83 13.94 -3.97 -1.38
N ILE A 84 14.14 -2.72 -0.97
CA ILE A 84 15.20 -1.85 -1.47
C ILE A 84 16.05 -1.33 -0.32
N GLN A 85 17.23 -0.82 -0.65
CA GLN A 85 18.11 -0.13 0.28
C GLN A 85 18.07 1.37 -0.04
N HIS A 86 17.20 2.09 0.64
CA HIS A 86 17.04 3.53 0.47
C HIS A 86 16.92 4.21 1.83
N CYS A 87 17.76 5.22 2.08
CA CYS A 87 17.64 6.11 3.23
C CYS A 87 16.97 7.40 2.76
N PRO A 88 15.66 7.60 3.02
CA PRO A 88 14.97 8.81 2.62
C PRO A 88 15.32 9.98 3.54
N ASP A 89 15.25 11.20 3.00
CA ASP A 89 15.10 12.37 3.84
C ASP A 89 13.67 12.39 4.40
N LEU A 90 13.55 12.37 5.74
CA LEU A 90 12.27 12.39 6.46
C LEU A 90 11.97 13.78 7.05
N SER A 91 12.71 14.81 6.65
CA SER A 91 12.43 16.19 7.01
C SER A 91 11.13 16.69 6.38
N VAL A 92 10.59 17.77 6.93
CA VAL A 92 9.38 18.43 6.40
C VAL A 92 9.58 18.98 4.99
N ASP A 93 10.83 19.21 4.57
CA ASP A 93 11.21 19.74 3.25
C ASP A 93 11.45 18.66 2.20
N ALA A 94 11.26 17.38 2.55
CA ALA A 94 11.51 16.25 1.65
C ALA A 94 10.74 16.35 0.32
N ALA A 95 9.56 17.00 0.31
CA ALA A 95 8.80 17.27 -0.92
C ALA A 95 9.57 18.18 -1.90
N SER A 96 10.23 19.21 -1.39
CA SER A 96 11.06 20.14 -2.16
C SER A 96 12.33 19.45 -2.69
N ALA A 97 12.90 18.52 -1.91
CA ALA A 97 14.07 17.74 -2.31
C ALA A 97 13.80 16.79 -3.50
N VAL A 98 12.58 16.26 -3.63
CA VAL A 98 12.23 15.39 -4.76
C VAL A 98 12.08 16.16 -6.07
N ALA A 99 11.55 17.40 -6.04
CA ALA A 99 11.30 18.18 -7.24
C ALA A 99 12.59 18.50 -8.04
N GLY A 100 13.74 18.58 -7.35
CA GLY A 100 15.04 18.84 -7.97
C GLY A 100 15.84 17.59 -8.36
N ASN A 101 15.38 16.37 -8.04
CA ASN A 101 16.18 15.16 -8.19
C ASN A 101 15.46 14.04 -8.99
N PRO A 102 15.82 13.84 -10.28
CA PRO A 102 15.19 12.83 -11.13
C PRO A 102 15.42 11.38 -10.67
N ALA A 103 16.46 11.10 -9.88
CA ALA A 103 16.67 9.77 -9.30
C ALA A 103 15.67 9.48 -8.17
N LEU A 104 15.37 10.47 -7.31
CA LEU A 104 14.32 10.37 -6.29
C LEU A 104 12.94 10.23 -6.91
N ALA A 105 12.66 10.95 -8.01
CA ALA A 105 11.42 10.79 -8.76
C ALA A 105 11.27 9.37 -9.35
N LYS A 106 12.34 8.80 -9.93
CA LYS A 106 12.33 7.40 -10.40
C LYS A 106 12.04 6.41 -9.28
N LEU A 107 12.68 6.57 -8.12
CA LEU A 107 12.46 5.71 -6.95
C LEU A 107 10.98 5.67 -6.51
N ARG A 108 10.28 6.82 -6.53
CA ARG A 108 8.84 6.89 -6.19
C ARG A 108 7.95 6.11 -7.16
N THR A 109 8.38 5.91 -8.40
CA THR A 109 7.63 5.17 -9.42
C THR A 109 7.99 3.70 -9.53
N ALA A 110 9.12 3.27 -8.93
CA ALA A 110 9.63 1.91 -9.06
C ALA A 110 8.69 0.87 -8.43
N GLN A 111 8.24 1.10 -7.19
CA GLN A 111 7.33 0.17 -6.51
C GLN A 111 5.97 0.04 -7.23
N PRO A 112 5.26 1.12 -7.62
CA PRO A 112 4.00 0.98 -8.35
C PRO A 112 4.15 0.25 -9.70
N ARG A 113 5.26 0.48 -10.41
CA ARG A 113 5.56 -0.24 -11.66
C ARG A 113 5.81 -1.72 -11.41
N PHE A 114 6.59 -2.06 -10.40
CA PHE A 114 6.84 -3.45 -10.01
C PHE A 114 5.52 -4.20 -9.79
N VAL A 115 4.61 -3.65 -8.97
CA VAL A 115 3.31 -4.28 -8.69
C VAL A 115 2.50 -4.47 -9.97
N ARG A 116 2.34 -3.41 -10.78
CA ARG A 116 1.52 -3.48 -12.00
C ARG A 116 2.09 -4.45 -13.04
N HIS A 117 3.41 -4.54 -13.16
CA HIS A 117 4.05 -5.48 -14.08
C HIS A 117 3.89 -6.91 -13.61
N THR A 118 4.02 -7.18 -12.30
CA THR A 118 3.81 -8.53 -11.74
C THR A 118 2.38 -9.01 -11.93
N TYR A 119 1.38 -8.20 -11.58
CA TYR A 119 -0.04 -8.57 -11.79
C TYR A 119 -0.34 -8.85 -13.26
N ARG A 120 0.12 -7.96 -14.17
CA ARG A 120 -0.04 -8.16 -15.62
C ARG A 120 0.63 -9.45 -16.10
N ALA A 121 1.84 -9.75 -15.64
CA ALA A 121 2.57 -10.95 -16.05
C ALA A 121 1.88 -12.25 -15.59
N LEU A 122 1.11 -12.18 -14.49
CA LEU A 122 0.32 -13.28 -13.97
C LEU A 122 -1.10 -13.35 -14.56
N GLY A 123 -1.49 -12.39 -15.42
CA GLY A 123 -2.83 -12.33 -16.00
C GLY A 123 -3.93 -11.92 -15.01
N LEU A 124 -3.56 -11.19 -13.96
CA LEU A 124 -4.43 -10.70 -12.88
C LEU A 124 -4.82 -9.23 -13.06
#